data_AF-A0A5C5YV31-F1
#
_entry.id   AF-A0A5C5YV31-F1
#
_cell.length_a   1.000
_cell.length_b   1.000
_cell.length_c   1.000
_cell.angle_alpha   90.00
_cell.angle_beta   90.00
_cell.angle_gamma   90.00
#
_symmetry.space_group_name_H-M   'P 1'
#
loop_
_entity.id
_entity.type
_entity.pdbx_description
1 polymer ?
#
loop_
_entity_poly.entity_id
_entity_poly.type
_entity_poly.pdbx_seq_one_letter_code
_entity_poly.pdbx_strand_id
1 'polypeptide(L)'
;MTDTPRHKGHVVSKCLYPSTTPGDIQRPTVPECENCQTLWTDAETQFRNILVLAGEQNHATKETWETMQRSFTKPSGKRWVQDIFESMTEVSADDGARYMVHPHKDARVNLVLRKIVRGLSAYHNLRDCVPDDHVWVGIPPANFPDEFMRYDLGAGFFQYGIALFETDLGIDADSGWLMRFYGTREFIGVVANSAEKKLEIASHFDAS
;
A
#
# COMPACT_ATOMS: atom_id res chain seq x y z
N MET A 1 -4.03 -21.19 22.39
CA MET A 1 -4.35 -20.36 21.21
C MET A 1 -5.81 -20.63 20.86
N THR A 2 -6.70 -19.66 21.10
CA THR A 2 -8.10 -19.76 20.70
C THR A 2 -8.18 -19.70 19.18
N ASP A 3 -8.85 -20.68 18.56
CA ASP A 3 -9.02 -20.77 17.11
C ASP A 3 -9.92 -19.60 16.64
N THR A 4 -9.29 -18.50 16.22
CA THR A 4 -10.00 -17.33 15.70
C THR A 4 -10.55 -17.68 14.31
N PRO A 5 -11.84 -17.44 14.02
CA PRO A 5 -12.41 -17.66 12.70
C PRO A 5 -11.56 -17.02 11.59
N ARG A 6 -11.38 -17.77 10.49
CA ARG A 6 -10.64 -17.30 9.31
C ARG A 6 -11.60 -16.91 8.19
N HIS A 7 -11.28 -15.82 7.50
CA HIS A 7 -12.01 -15.28 6.37
C HIS A 7 -11.09 -15.11 5.16
N LYS A 8 -11.68 -14.93 3.98
CA LYS A 8 -10.94 -14.56 2.77
C LYS A 8 -10.83 -13.04 2.70
N GLY A 9 -9.67 -12.51 3.12
CA GLY A 9 -9.33 -11.11 3.01
C GLY A 9 -8.80 -10.79 1.62
N HIS A 10 -9.19 -9.66 1.03
CA HIS A 10 -8.62 -9.21 -0.25
C HIS A 10 -7.20 -8.70 -0.03
N VAL A 11 -6.26 -9.07 -0.89
CA VAL A 11 -4.87 -8.57 -0.85
C VAL A 11 -4.89 -7.05 -1.00
N VAL A 12 -5.51 -6.57 -2.08
CA VAL A 12 -5.85 -5.16 -2.27
C VAL A 12 -7.32 -4.97 -1.89
N SER A 13 -7.60 -4.08 -0.93
CA SER A 13 -8.95 -3.90 -0.41
C SER A 13 -9.97 -3.50 -1.48
N LYS A 14 -11.20 -4.01 -1.33
CA LYS A 14 -12.33 -3.63 -2.19
C LYS A 14 -12.61 -2.13 -2.20
N CYS A 15 -12.32 -1.43 -1.10
CA CYS A 15 -12.61 0.01 -0.98
C CYS A 15 -11.69 0.89 -1.85
N LEU A 16 -10.64 0.32 -2.43
CA LEU A 16 -9.68 1.04 -3.28
C LEU A 16 -10.04 0.96 -4.76
N TYR A 17 -10.79 -0.05 -5.19
CA TYR A 17 -11.17 -0.22 -6.58
C TYR A 17 -12.19 0.83 -7.00
N PRO A 18 -11.95 1.59 -8.09
CA PRO A 18 -12.96 2.44 -8.73
C PRO A 18 -14.17 1.61 -9.17
N SER A 19 -15.37 2.20 -9.25
CA SER A 19 -16.54 1.49 -9.76
C SER A 19 -16.47 1.18 -11.25
N THR A 20 -15.62 1.90 -12.00
CA THR A 20 -15.29 1.56 -13.39
C THR A 20 -14.47 0.28 -13.55
N THR A 21 -13.96 -0.29 -12.45
CA THR A 21 -13.21 -1.55 -12.51
C THR A 21 -14.14 -2.69 -12.97
N PRO A 22 -13.78 -3.46 -14.01
CA PRO A 22 -14.60 -4.57 -14.47
C PRO A 22 -14.92 -5.58 -13.36
N GLY A 23 -16.12 -6.19 -13.41
CA GLY A 23 -16.58 -7.11 -12.37
C GLY A 23 -15.84 -8.46 -12.37
N ASP A 24 -15.22 -8.82 -13.50
CA ASP A 24 -14.50 -10.06 -13.76
C ASP A 24 -12.99 -9.96 -13.46
N ILE A 25 -12.49 -8.81 -13.01
CA ILE A 25 -11.09 -8.70 -12.61
C ILE A 25 -10.75 -9.68 -11.48
N GLN A 26 -9.55 -10.25 -11.57
CA GLN A 26 -9.07 -11.11 -10.50
C GLN A 26 -8.76 -10.27 -9.26
N ARG A 27 -9.36 -10.64 -8.13
CA ARG A 27 -9.10 -10.01 -6.82
C ARG A 27 -8.50 -11.06 -5.90
N PRO A 28 -7.15 -11.17 -5.84
CA PRO A 28 -6.49 -12.14 -4.98
C PRO A 28 -6.95 -12.01 -3.54
N THR A 29 -7.20 -13.15 -2.91
CA THR A 29 -7.58 -13.22 -1.50
C THR A 29 -6.64 -14.15 -0.75
N VAL A 30 -6.34 -13.81 0.48
CA VAL A 30 -5.53 -14.61 1.40
C VAL A 30 -6.31 -14.92 2.68
N PRO A 31 -5.98 -16.01 3.39
CA PRO A 31 -6.56 -16.28 4.69
C PRO A 31 -6.24 -15.18 5.70
N GLU A 32 -7.25 -14.75 6.44
CA GLU A 32 -7.17 -13.66 7.41
C GLU A 32 -7.97 -14.01 8.67
N CYS A 33 -7.48 -13.68 9.87
CA CYS A 33 -8.27 -13.80 11.10
C CYS A 33 -9.09 -12.54 11.40
N GLU A 34 -10.14 -12.67 12.20
CA GLU A 34 -11.04 -11.56 12.59
C GLU A 34 -10.31 -10.36 13.22
N ASN A 35 -9.27 -10.61 14.03
CA ASN A 35 -8.45 -9.53 14.62
C ASN A 35 -7.67 -8.74 13.56
N CYS A 36 -7.06 -9.44 12.59
CA CYS A 36 -6.39 -8.80 11.46
C CYS A 36 -7.38 -7.98 10.62
N GLN A 37 -8.59 -8.51 10.39
CA GLN A 37 -9.60 -7.83 9.59
C GLN A 37 -10.01 -6.49 10.20
N THR A 38 -10.17 -6.46 11.52
CA THR A 38 -10.50 -5.22 12.25
C THR A 38 -9.38 -4.20 12.12
N LEU A 39 -8.12 -4.62 12.28
CA LEU A 39 -6.95 -3.76 12.14
C LEU A 39 -6.84 -3.18 10.72
N TRP A 40 -7.05 -3.99 9.68
CA TRP A 40 -6.95 -3.54 8.30
C TRP A 40 -8.09 -2.65 7.86
N THR A 41 -9.31 -2.87 8.33
CA THR A 41 -10.47 -2.08 7.86
C THR A 41 -10.27 -0.58 8.11
N ASP A 42 -9.74 -0.22 9.27
CA ASP A 42 -9.40 1.16 9.63
C ASP A 42 -8.26 1.70 8.75
N ALA A 43 -7.17 0.95 8.67
CA ALA A 43 -5.98 1.32 7.93
C ALA A 43 -6.23 1.45 6.42
N GLU A 44 -7.04 0.57 5.83
CA GLU A 44 -7.45 0.59 4.42
C GLU A 44 -8.33 1.80 4.10
N THR A 45 -9.18 2.21 5.04
CA THR A 45 -9.98 3.44 4.89
C THR A 45 -9.08 4.66 4.85
N GLN A 46 -8.10 4.75 5.76
CA GLN A 46 -7.12 5.82 5.74
C GLN A 46 -6.25 5.77 4.48
N PHE A 47 -5.76 4.59 4.10
CA PHE A 47 -4.94 4.41 2.91
C PHE A 47 -5.66 4.92 1.65
N ARG A 48 -6.93 4.57 1.46
CA ARG A 48 -7.77 5.13 0.38
C ARG A 48 -7.80 6.65 0.44
N ASN A 49 -8.10 7.22 1.61
CA ASN A 49 -8.22 8.67 1.77
C ASN A 49 -6.92 9.40 1.41
N ILE A 50 -5.79 8.86 1.86
CA ILE A 50 -4.46 9.42 1.58
C ILE A 50 -4.08 9.28 0.09
N LEU A 51 -4.34 8.12 -0.53
CA LEU A 51 -4.02 7.93 -1.95
C LEU A 51 -4.80 8.85 -2.88
N VAL A 52 -6.08 9.12 -2.56
CA VAL A 52 -6.93 10.01 -3.35
C VAL A 52 -6.45 11.46 -3.25
N LEU A 53 -5.94 11.86 -2.08
CA LEU A 53 -5.42 13.21 -1.83
C LEU A 53 -3.98 13.40 -2.35
N ALA A 54 -3.18 12.35 -2.40
CA ALA A 54 -1.82 12.39 -2.91
C ALA A 54 -1.78 12.34 -4.44
N GLY A 55 -0.88 13.10 -5.08
CA GLY A 55 -0.60 13.01 -6.52
C GLY A 55 -1.64 13.65 -7.46
N GLU A 56 -1.44 13.51 -8.77
CA GLU A 56 -2.27 14.14 -9.81
C GLU A 56 -3.65 13.50 -9.96
N GLN A 57 -4.72 14.28 -10.05
CA GLN A 57 -6.07 13.73 -10.19
C GLN A 57 -6.30 13.09 -11.57
N ASN A 58 -6.97 11.94 -11.60
CA ASN A 58 -7.49 11.32 -12.81
C ASN A 58 -8.95 10.85 -12.60
N HIS A 59 -9.54 10.22 -13.61
CA HIS A 59 -10.93 9.77 -13.54
C HIS A 59 -11.19 8.84 -12.34
N ALA A 60 -10.31 7.86 -12.12
CA ALA A 60 -10.43 6.90 -11.03
C ALA A 60 -10.28 7.54 -9.65
N THR A 61 -9.34 8.48 -9.47
CA THR A 61 -9.19 9.18 -8.18
C THR A 61 -10.36 10.12 -7.91
N LYS A 62 -10.88 10.81 -8.94
CA LYS A 62 -12.06 11.68 -8.80
C LYS A 62 -13.30 10.90 -8.36
N GLU A 63 -13.53 9.74 -8.96
CA GLU A 63 -14.66 8.89 -8.58
C GLU A 63 -14.52 8.34 -7.14
N THR A 64 -13.29 7.93 -6.78
CA THR A 64 -12.98 7.48 -5.42
C THR A 64 -13.15 8.62 -4.42
N TRP A 65 -12.78 9.85 -4.79
CA TRP A 65 -12.98 11.07 -4.02
C TRP A 65 -14.45 11.32 -3.72
N GLU A 66 -15.34 11.24 -4.71
CA GLU A 66 -16.78 11.41 -4.49
C GLU A 66 -17.34 10.37 -3.49
N THR A 67 -16.83 9.15 -3.54
CA THR A 67 -17.19 8.09 -2.59
C THR A 67 -16.66 8.38 -1.17
N MET A 68 -15.43 8.87 -1.08
CA MET A 68 -14.80 9.31 0.17
C MET A 68 -15.56 10.50 0.79
N GLN A 69 -15.95 11.51 0.01
CA GLN A 69 -16.73 12.66 0.48
C GLN A 69 -18.05 12.22 1.12
N ARG A 70 -18.76 11.27 0.50
CA ARG A 70 -19.99 10.69 1.10
C ARG A 70 -19.72 9.96 2.42
N SER A 71 -18.49 9.49 2.68
CA SER A 71 -18.15 8.85 3.95
C SER A 71 -17.95 9.84 5.09
N PHE A 72 -17.64 11.12 4.79
CA PHE A 72 -17.47 12.17 5.79
C PHE A 72 -18.77 12.61 6.46
N THR A 73 -19.92 12.32 5.85
CA THR A 73 -21.23 12.60 6.44
C THR A 73 -21.72 11.50 7.40
N LYS A 74 -21.00 10.37 7.47
CA LYS A 74 -21.32 9.25 8.38
C LYS A 74 -20.87 9.56 9.81
N PRO A 75 -21.36 8.84 10.84
CA PRO A 75 -20.97 9.07 12.23
C PRO A 75 -19.45 9.07 12.50
N SER A 76 -18.69 8.22 11.78
CA SER A 76 -17.22 8.18 11.87
C SER A 76 -16.49 9.21 10.99
N GLY A 77 -17.22 9.97 10.18
CA GLY A 77 -16.68 10.90 9.19
C GLY A 77 -15.81 12.00 9.79
N LYS A 78 -16.19 12.53 10.96
CA LYS A 78 -15.40 13.56 11.66
C LYS A 78 -14.00 13.06 12.02
N ARG A 79 -13.88 11.80 12.46
CA ARG A 79 -12.59 11.18 12.76
C ARG A 79 -11.72 11.10 11.51
N TRP A 80 -12.28 10.68 10.38
CA TRP A 80 -11.54 10.58 9.12
C TRP A 80 -11.03 11.92 8.60
N VAL A 81 -11.82 12.98 8.76
CA VAL A 81 -11.38 14.34 8.42
C VAL A 81 -10.22 14.76 9.32
N GLN A 82 -10.32 14.52 10.63
CA GLN A 82 -9.24 14.81 11.58
C GLN A 82 -7.96 14.04 11.24
N ASP A 83 -8.06 12.73 11.01
CA ASP A 83 -6.93 11.87 10.63
C ASP A 83 -6.20 12.37 9.37
N ILE A 84 -6.93 12.93 8.42
CA ILE A 84 -6.34 13.54 7.21
C ILE A 84 -5.60 14.83 7.58
N PHE A 85 -6.23 15.73 8.34
CA PHE A 85 -5.59 16.98 8.76
C PHE A 85 -4.31 16.74 9.56
N GLU A 86 -4.31 15.75 10.46
CA GLU A 86 -3.14 15.39 11.27
C GLU A 86 -2.01 14.78 10.41
N SER A 87 -2.32 14.22 9.25
CA SER A 87 -1.33 13.69 8.30
C SER A 87 -0.74 14.74 7.34
N MET A 88 -1.32 15.94 7.31
CA MET A 88 -0.88 17.02 6.43
C MET A 88 0.32 17.75 7.03
N THR A 89 1.32 18.03 6.20
CA THR A 89 2.44 18.90 6.55
C THR A 89 2.43 20.15 5.68
N GLU A 90 2.80 21.27 6.28
CA GLU A 90 3.00 22.52 5.56
C GLU A 90 4.24 22.42 4.66
N VAL A 91 4.09 22.87 3.42
CA VAL A 91 5.14 22.91 2.40
C VAL A 91 5.15 24.30 1.80
N SER A 92 6.34 24.90 1.72
CA SER A 92 6.52 26.19 1.05
C SER A 92 6.36 26.00 -0.46
N ALA A 93 5.40 26.71 -1.06
CA ALA A 93 5.23 26.82 -2.49
C ALA A 93 5.41 28.27 -2.94
N ASP A 94 5.63 28.48 -4.23
CA ASP A 94 5.88 29.81 -4.82
C ASP A 94 4.73 30.81 -4.58
N ASP A 95 3.51 30.32 -4.35
CA ASP A 95 2.30 31.12 -4.07
C ASP A 95 1.88 31.15 -2.59
N GLY A 96 2.70 30.62 -1.69
CA GLY A 96 2.47 30.61 -0.25
C GLY A 96 2.53 29.22 0.39
N ALA A 97 2.18 29.16 1.66
CA ALA A 97 2.11 27.91 2.41
C ALA A 97 0.98 27.02 1.85
N ARG A 98 1.32 25.78 1.52
CA ARG A 98 0.36 24.73 1.12
C ARG A 98 0.44 23.57 2.10
N TYR A 99 -0.62 22.77 2.19
CA TYR A 99 -0.64 21.55 2.98
C TYR A 99 -0.62 20.33 2.06
N MET A 100 0.27 19.39 2.33
CA MET A 100 0.43 18.16 1.57
C MET A 100 0.38 16.94 2.48
N VAL A 101 -0.20 15.85 1.98
CA VAL A 101 -0.08 14.54 2.62
C VAL A 101 1.14 13.81 2.04
N HIS A 102 1.88 13.11 2.90
CA HIS A 102 3.01 12.27 2.50
C HIS A 102 2.69 10.81 2.80
N PRO A 103 2.20 10.02 1.83
CA PRO A 103 1.69 8.68 2.08
C PRO A 103 2.67 7.77 2.85
N HIS A 104 3.96 7.82 2.49
CA HIS A 104 5.01 7.01 3.13
C HIS A 104 5.27 7.33 4.61
N LYS A 105 4.80 8.48 5.11
CA LYS A 105 4.93 8.87 6.52
C LYS A 105 3.76 8.39 7.38
N ASP A 106 2.64 8.01 6.78
CA ASP A 106 1.47 7.52 7.52
C ASP A 106 1.66 6.02 7.85
N ALA A 107 1.70 5.70 9.15
CA ALA A 107 1.91 4.33 9.61
C ALA A 107 0.82 3.36 9.13
N ARG A 108 -0.42 3.82 8.96
CA ARG A 108 -1.54 3.01 8.45
C ARG A 108 -1.41 2.75 6.95
N VAL A 109 -0.88 3.72 6.20
CA VAL A 109 -0.52 3.50 4.78
C VAL A 109 0.54 2.39 4.68
N ASN A 110 1.62 2.51 5.44
CA ASN A 110 2.71 1.53 5.43
C ASN A 110 2.22 0.14 5.87
N LEU A 111 1.29 0.09 6.82
CA LEU A 111 0.65 -1.14 7.26
C LEU A 111 -0.12 -1.85 6.14
N VAL A 112 -0.91 -1.10 5.36
CA VAL A 112 -1.65 -1.64 4.21
C VAL A 112 -0.70 -2.08 3.09
N LEU A 113 0.35 -1.29 2.81
CA LEU A 113 1.35 -1.67 1.81
C LEU A 113 2.05 -2.98 2.17
N ARG A 114 2.46 -3.17 3.43
CA ARG A 114 3.04 -4.44 3.89
C ARG A 114 2.04 -5.58 3.79
N LYS A 115 0.78 -5.37 4.15
CA LYS A 115 -0.28 -6.38 3.94
C LYS A 115 -0.37 -6.80 2.46
N ILE A 116 -0.35 -5.84 1.53
CA ILE A 116 -0.41 -6.10 0.09
C ILE A 116 0.80 -6.92 -0.36
N VAL A 117 2.02 -6.51 0.00
CA VAL A 117 3.26 -7.23 -0.34
C VAL A 117 3.23 -8.67 0.18
N ARG A 118 2.86 -8.88 1.45
CA ARG A 118 2.75 -10.21 2.05
C ARG A 118 1.71 -11.06 1.34
N GLY A 119 0.56 -10.47 1.01
CA GLY A 119 -0.51 -11.14 0.29
C GLY A 119 -0.13 -11.53 -1.14
N LEU A 120 0.61 -10.66 -1.84
CA LEU A 120 1.13 -10.94 -3.18
C LEU A 120 2.24 -12.01 -3.14
N SER A 121 3.13 -11.98 -2.14
CA SER A 121 4.15 -13.02 -1.93
C SER A 121 3.53 -14.41 -1.79
N ALA A 122 2.45 -14.53 -0.99
CA ALA A 122 1.71 -15.77 -0.85
C ALA A 122 0.99 -16.15 -2.15
N TYR A 123 0.35 -15.18 -2.83
CA TYR A 123 -0.37 -15.41 -4.08
C TYR A 123 0.53 -15.93 -5.22
N HIS A 124 1.78 -15.46 -5.28
CA HIS A 124 2.79 -15.91 -6.26
C HIS A 124 3.60 -17.13 -5.81
N ASN A 125 3.26 -17.73 -4.66
CA ASN A 125 3.99 -18.86 -4.06
C ASN A 125 5.49 -18.59 -3.83
N LEU A 126 5.87 -17.34 -3.55
CA LEU A 126 7.27 -17.00 -3.24
C LEU A 126 7.58 -17.33 -1.78
N ARG A 127 6.77 -16.81 -0.87
CA ARG A 127 6.84 -17.11 0.57
C ARG A 127 5.48 -16.90 1.20
N ASP A 128 5.02 -17.92 1.92
CA ASP A 128 3.80 -17.85 2.72
C ASP A 128 4.11 -17.40 4.15
N CYS A 129 3.11 -16.84 4.83
CA CYS A 129 3.20 -16.42 6.23
C CYS A 129 4.37 -15.47 6.56
N VAL A 130 4.78 -14.63 5.61
CA VAL A 130 5.82 -13.61 5.83
C VAL A 130 5.46 -12.76 7.06
N PRO A 131 6.34 -12.59 8.06
CA PRO A 131 6.11 -11.70 9.20
C PRO A 131 6.01 -10.22 8.79
N ASP A 132 5.22 -9.40 9.50
CA ASP A 132 5.07 -7.96 9.16
C ASP A 132 6.38 -7.18 9.33
N ASP A 133 7.17 -7.56 10.33
CA ASP A 133 8.48 -6.99 10.65
C ASP A 133 9.59 -7.46 9.71
N HIS A 134 9.31 -8.34 8.75
CA HIS A 134 10.23 -8.67 7.64
C HIS A 134 10.00 -7.79 6.42
N VAL A 135 8.90 -7.04 6.35
CA VAL A 135 8.58 -6.25 5.17
C VAL A 135 8.91 -4.79 5.40
N TRP A 136 9.75 -4.23 4.54
CA TRP A 136 9.95 -2.80 4.41
C TRP A 136 9.10 -2.26 3.26
N VAL A 137 8.61 -1.02 3.40
CA VAL A 137 7.84 -0.31 2.36
C VAL A 137 8.22 1.16 2.36
N GLY A 138 8.18 1.78 1.19
CA GLY A 138 8.55 3.18 1.00
C GLY A 138 8.18 3.72 -0.37
N ILE A 139 8.85 4.80 -0.79
CA ILE A 139 8.76 5.37 -2.14
C ILE A 139 9.95 4.86 -2.96
N PRO A 140 9.76 4.47 -4.23
CA PRO A 140 10.88 4.09 -5.08
C PRO A 140 11.81 5.30 -5.30
N PRO A 141 13.15 5.13 -5.23
CA PRO A 141 14.09 6.19 -5.56
C PRO A 141 13.97 6.56 -7.05
N ALA A 142 14.35 7.79 -7.42
CA ALA A 142 14.18 8.30 -8.79
C ALA A 142 14.85 7.43 -9.87
N ASN A 143 15.95 6.75 -9.51
CA ASN A 143 16.70 5.86 -10.41
C ASN A 143 16.49 4.38 -10.07
N PHE A 144 15.30 3.99 -9.63
CA PHE A 144 15.02 2.61 -9.28
C PHE A 144 15.05 1.70 -10.53
N PRO A 145 15.68 0.51 -10.48
CA PRO A 145 15.79 -0.38 -11.63
C PRO A 145 14.43 -0.74 -12.24
N ASP A 146 14.36 -0.90 -13.55
CA ASP A 146 13.11 -1.24 -14.27
C ASP A 146 12.97 -2.76 -14.52
N GLU A 147 13.85 -3.57 -13.93
CA GLU A 147 13.89 -5.03 -14.12
C GLU A 147 12.85 -5.74 -13.25
N PHE A 148 11.58 -5.44 -13.49
CA PHE A 148 10.45 -6.03 -12.79
C PHE A 148 9.56 -6.82 -13.74
N MET A 149 9.17 -8.03 -13.33
CA MET A 149 8.08 -8.74 -13.98
C MET A 149 6.76 -8.04 -13.65
N ARG A 150 6.12 -7.43 -14.66
CA ARG A 150 4.96 -6.54 -14.49
C ARG A 150 3.62 -7.29 -14.58
N TYR A 151 2.67 -6.88 -13.75
CA TYR A 151 1.31 -7.39 -13.68
C TYR A 151 0.30 -6.25 -13.56
N ASP A 152 -0.90 -6.46 -14.08
CA ASP A 152 -2.06 -5.57 -13.90
C ASP A 152 -3.22 -6.37 -13.29
N LEU A 153 -3.62 -6.02 -12.07
CA LEU A 153 -4.74 -6.66 -11.35
C LEU A 153 -5.98 -5.75 -11.27
N GLY A 154 -5.85 -4.49 -11.67
CA GLY A 154 -6.89 -3.48 -11.47
C GLY A 154 -7.41 -2.86 -12.75
N ALA A 155 -7.10 -3.41 -13.93
CA ALA A 155 -7.38 -2.77 -15.21
C ALA A 155 -6.85 -1.32 -15.24
N GLY A 156 -5.58 -1.15 -14.84
CA GLY A 156 -4.92 0.14 -14.70
C GLY A 156 -5.10 0.84 -13.35
N PHE A 157 -6.04 0.40 -12.49
CA PHE A 157 -6.12 0.91 -11.11
C PHE A 157 -4.91 0.48 -10.27
N PHE A 158 -4.58 -0.81 -10.29
CA PHE A 158 -3.49 -1.38 -9.52
C PHE A 158 -2.61 -2.25 -10.39
N GLN A 159 -1.36 -1.82 -10.52
CA GLN A 159 -0.31 -2.50 -11.24
C GLN A 159 0.82 -2.78 -10.26
N TYR A 160 1.53 -3.88 -10.46
CA TYR A 160 2.73 -4.15 -9.67
C TYR A 160 3.79 -4.88 -10.46
N GLY A 161 5.03 -4.75 -10.02
CA GLY A 161 6.20 -5.47 -10.50
C GLY A 161 6.76 -6.38 -9.42
N ILE A 162 7.35 -7.51 -9.82
CA ILE A 162 8.14 -8.38 -8.93
C ILE A 162 9.59 -8.44 -9.43
N ALA A 163 10.54 -8.28 -8.52
CA ALA A 163 11.95 -8.60 -8.72
C ALA A 163 12.35 -9.63 -7.67
N LEU A 164 13.06 -10.69 -8.09
CA LEU A 164 13.62 -11.68 -7.17
C LEU A 164 15.08 -11.33 -6.94
N PHE A 165 15.52 -11.34 -5.68
CA PHE A 165 16.92 -11.10 -5.37
C PHE A 165 17.66 -12.44 -5.34
N GLU A 166 18.73 -12.53 -6.13
CA GLU A 166 19.64 -13.67 -6.05
C GLU A 166 20.55 -13.51 -4.83
N THR A 167 20.81 -14.62 -4.14
CA THR A 167 21.51 -14.64 -2.85
C THR A 167 22.98 -14.22 -2.96
N ASP A 168 23.53 -14.22 -4.16
CA ASP A 168 24.90 -13.84 -4.51
C ASP A 168 25.08 -12.34 -4.76
N LEU A 169 24.00 -11.57 -4.86
CA LEU A 169 24.03 -10.10 -5.02
C LEU A 169 24.27 -9.35 -3.70
N GLY A 170 24.42 -10.07 -2.57
CA GLY A 170 24.68 -9.47 -1.25
C GLY A 170 23.48 -8.72 -0.65
N ILE A 171 22.31 -8.79 -1.29
CA ILE A 171 21.06 -8.26 -0.76
C ILE A 171 20.35 -9.41 -0.03
N ASP A 172 20.30 -9.34 1.31
CA ASP A 172 19.68 -10.37 2.15
C ASP A 172 18.15 -10.20 2.22
N ALA A 173 17.51 -10.32 1.05
CA ALA A 173 16.07 -10.21 0.85
C ALA A 173 15.58 -11.26 -0.14
N ASP A 174 14.31 -11.64 -0.05
CA ASP A 174 13.67 -12.61 -0.94
C ASP A 174 13.22 -11.95 -2.26
N SER A 175 12.58 -10.78 -2.15
CA SER A 175 11.93 -10.14 -3.30
C SER A 175 11.68 -8.64 -3.10
N GLY A 176 11.70 -7.91 -4.21
CA GLY A 176 11.28 -6.52 -4.34
C GLY A 176 9.95 -6.40 -5.08
N TRP A 177 9.17 -5.39 -4.71
CA TRP A 177 7.81 -5.16 -5.19
C TRP A 177 7.64 -3.70 -5.55
N LEU A 178 7.34 -3.40 -6.81
CA LEU A 178 7.00 -2.05 -7.25
C LEU A 178 5.49 -1.96 -7.45
N MET A 179 4.79 -1.21 -6.61
CA MET A 179 3.33 -1.08 -6.63
C MET A 179 2.93 0.29 -7.17
N ARG A 180 1.97 0.32 -8.09
CA ARG A 180 1.44 1.55 -8.68
C ARG A 180 -0.08 1.58 -8.57
N PHE A 181 -0.60 2.58 -7.87
CA PHE A 181 -2.02 2.85 -7.73
C PHE A 181 -2.43 4.06 -8.57
N TYR A 182 -3.62 3.99 -9.16
CA TYR A 182 -4.20 5.07 -9.97
C TYR A 182 -3.20 5.63 -11.01
N GLY A 183 -2.37 4.75 -11.60
CA GLY A 183 -1.38 5.07 -12.63
C GLY A 183 -0.18 5.93 -12.21
N THR A 184 -0.16 6.55 -11.02
CA THR A 184 0.84 7.58 -10.67
C THR A 184 1.32 7.53 -9.22
N ARG A 185 0.66 6.76 -8.34
CA ARG A 185 1.06 6.65 -6.93
C ARG A 185 1.91 5.41 -6.77
N GLU A 186 3.22 5.59 -6.75
CA GLU A 186 4.17 4.51 -6.68
C GLU A 186 4.72 4.27 -5.28
N PHE A 187 4.85 3.00 -4.95
CA PHE A 187 5.42 2.51 -3.71
C PHE A 187 6.33 1.34 -3.99
N ILE A 188 7.33 1.17 -3.15
CA ILE A 188 8.20 0.00 -3.15
C ILE A 188 7.94 -0.82 -1.89
N GLY A 189 8.04 -2.14 -2.01
CA GLY A 189 8.10 -3.06 -0.90
C GLY A 189 9.28 -4.01 -1.06
N VAL A 190 9.90 -4.41 0.05
CA VAL A 190 10.96 -5.42 0.06
C VAL A 190 10.66 -6.43 1.16
N VAL A 191 10.72 -7.71 0.81
CA VAL A 191 10.61 -8.81 1.76
C VAL A 191 12.01 -9.23 2.19
N ALA A 192 12.40 -8.84 3.40
CA ALA A 192 13.70 -9.19 3.97
C ALA A 192 13.68 -10.60 4.56
N ASN A 193 14.86 -11.21 4.66
CA ASN A 193 15.00 -12.55 5.23
C ASN A 193 14.80 -12.56 6.74
N SER A 194 15.06 -11.44 7.41
CA SER A 194 14.85 -11.22 8.84
C SER A 194 14.44 -9.77 9.16
N ALA A 195 13.94 -9.55 10.38
CA ALA A 195 13.65 -8.21 10.89
C ALA A 195 14.91 -7.32 10.99
N GLU A 196 16.07 -7.90 11.29
CA GLU A 196 17.35 -7.18 11.31
C GLU A 196 17.71 -6.67 9.90
N LYS A 197 17.56 -7.52 8.89
CA LYS A 197 17.83 -7.15 7.50
C LYS A 197 16.85 -6.13 6.95
N LYS A 198 15.59 -6.17 7.38
CA LYS A 198 14.65 -5.08 7.09
C LYS A 198 15.18 -3.72 7.54
N LEU A 199 15.80 -3.63 8.72
CA LEU A 199 16.36 -2.37 9.23
C LEU A 199 17.56 -1.90 8.41
N GLU A 200 18.42 -2.82 7.97
CA GLU A 200 19.50 -2.51 7.03
C GLU A 200 18.96 -1.98 5.70
N ILE A 201 17.92 -2.60 5.15
CA ILE A 201 17.28 -2.14 3.91
C ILE A 201 16.68 -0.75 4.09
N ALA A 202 15.97 -0.52 5.20
CA ALA A 202 15.40 0.78 5.52
C ALA A 202 16.45 1.89 5.54
N SER A 203 17.62 1.65 6.15
CA SER A 203 18.68 2.66 6.22
C SER A 203 19.29 3.00 4.86
N HIS A 204 19.28 2.08 3.90
CA HIS A 204 19.73 2.36 2.53
C HIS A 204 18.75 3.23 1.75
N PHE A 205 17.44 2.98 1.90
CA PHE A 205 16.40 3.72 1.17
C PHE A 205 15.99 5.05 1.84
N ASP A 206 16.10 5.16 3.16
CA ASP A 206 15.75 6.38 3.89
C ASP A 206 16.90 7.42 3.86
N ALA A 207 18.11 7.01 3.45
CA ALA A 207 19.27 7.89 3.30
C ALA A 207 19.40 8.53 1.91
N SER A 208 18.58 8.09 0.94
CA SER A 208 18.54 8.56 -0.45
C SER A 208 17.39 9.53 -0.71
#